data_AF-A0A3M9K238-F1
#
_entry.id   AF-A0A3M9K238-F1
#
_cell.length_a   1.000
_cell.length_b   1.000
_cell.length_c   1.000
_cell.angle_alpha   90.00
_cell.angle_beta   90.00
_cell.angle_gamma   90.00
#
_symmetry.space_group_name_H-M   'P 1'
#
loop_
_entity.id
_entity.type
_entity.pdbx_description
1 polymer ?
#
loop_
_entity_poly.entity_id
_entity_poly.type
_entity_poly.pdbx_seq_one_letter_code
_entity_poly.pdbx_strand_id
1 'polypeptide(L)'
;MTEKKNQHYVPQYVLKPWSDSNDKISCYHLESGRSFNETRRSVCSRGYFYGQKHVEDALGKLDGYHSRPLNEIRRGTPISELSPQHKQLLLSYIGTQRNRTRSEKKDIKSGEDMFWEAAEVDMLAGKYEHMIEWRKEMSQTEKLDALVDASIKGVQHFLMISGILSYGVLGDLDGAILRNATDCDYIISDTPIVHDNPRFKDEKGMRITGMAERGLQIITPIDQRRSLFLYDPIVYGVDTNHRREVIITEPEIVEEINLLQLHNTGDIAMEHTSNSGHISSISHRIEEFRRRDRIEKEIGGDNLPSWEISSEDSHQTPLKSPDLPGVNSKSGVRYTDTRNEELLRQTKQMSRYAMKISDEASDVALIGAIRFLESNLGLNS
;
A
#
# COMPACT_ATOMS: atom_id res chain seq x y z
N MET A 1 27.08 15.39 5.63
CA MET A 1 25.65 14.99 5.63
C MET A 1 25.59 13.55 5.17
N THR A 2 25.15 12.62 6.02
CA THR A 2 25.01 11.21 5.60
C THR A 2 23.93 11.12 4.53
N GLU A 3 24.35 10.89 3.29
CA GLU A 3 23.47 10.64 2.15
C GLU A 3 22.38 9.63 2.53
N LYS A 4 21.11 9.99 2.29
CA LYS A 4 19.94 9.09 2.39
C LYS A 4 19.52 8.62 3.79
N LYS A 5 19.74 9.46 4.82
CA LYS A 5 19.07 9.28 6.12
C LYS A 5 17.54 9.32 5.97
N ASN A 6 17.01 10.22 5.15
CA ASN A 6 15.58 10.41 4.97
C ASN A 6 15.03 9.49 3.86
N GLN A 7 14.16 8.57 4.23
CA GLN A 7 13.62 7.53 3.35
C GLN A 7 12.09 7.72 3.25
N HIS A 8 11.59 7.78 2.02
CA HIS A 8 10.18 8.07 1.74
C HIS A 8 9.35 6.80 1.75
N TYR A 9 8.27 6.77 2.53
CA TYR A 9 7.27 5.70 2.46
C TYR A 9 6.18 6.00 1.43
N VAL A 10 5.90 7.27 1.13
CA VAL A 10 5.23 7.66 -0.13
C VAL A 10 6.25 8.38 -1.02
N PRO A 11 6.62 7.83 -2.19
CA PRO A 11 7.63 8.41 -3.06
C PRO A 11 7.27 9.80 -3.52
N GLN A 12 8.31 10.60 -3.71
CA GLN A 12 8.11 11.96 -4.15
C GLN A 12 7.52 12.06 -5.57
N TYR A 13 7.72 11.06 -6.46
CA TYR A 13 7.10 11.09 -7.78
C TYR A 13 5.57 10.91 -7.70
N VAL A 14 5.08 10.23 -6.66
CA VAL A 14 3.65 10.15 -6.34
C VAL A 14 3.23 11.55 -5.96
N LEU A 15 3.82 12.13 -4.91
CA LEU A 15 3.41 13.42 -4.31
C LEU A 15 3.53 14.67 -5.20
N LYS A 16 4.32 14.61 -6.28
CA LYS A 16 4.61 15.75 -7.17
C LYS A 16 3.37 16.52 -7.69
N PRO A 17 2.25 15.88 -8.10
CA PRO A 17 1.08 16.60 -8.58
C PRO A 17 0.35 17.41 -7.50
N TRP A 18 0.65 17.20 -6.22
CA TRP A 18 0.05 17.95 -5.11
C TRP A 18 0.96 19.06 -4.60
N SER A 19 2.18 19.19 -5.14
CA SER A 19 3.09 20.27 -4.77
C SER A 19 2.96 21.48 -5.69
N ASP A 20 3.07 22.68 -5.13
CA ASP A 20 3.12 23.93 -5.89
C ASP A 20 4.51 24.22 -6.48
N SER A 21 4.66 25.41 -7.08
CA SER A 21 5.91 25.88 -7.67
C SER A 21 7.06 26.02 -6.67
N ASN A 22 6.79 26.09 -5.37
CA ASN A 22 7.76 26.16 -4.29
C ASN A 22 8.02 24.78 -3.64
N ASP A 23 7.59 23.68 -4.27
CA ASP A 23 7.70 22.29 -3.77
C ASP A 23 6.93 22.08 -2.45
N LYS A 24 5.90 22.90 -2.17
CA LYS A 24 5.06 22.84 -0.96
C LYS A 24 3.73 22.14 -1.22
N ILE A 25 3.28 21.37 -0.24
CA ILE A 25 2.01 20.62 -0.22
C ILE A 25 1.23 21.05 1.02
N SER A 26 -0.08 21.27 0.88
CA SER A 26 -0.97 21.50 2.03
C SER A 26 -1.28 20.17 2.69
N CYS A 27 -0.96 20.04 3.97
CA CYS A 27 -1.09 18.83 4.75
C CYS A 27 -2.10 19.05 5.89
N TYR A 28 -2.87 18.02 6.19
CA TYR A 28 -3.80 17.97 7.31
C TYR A 28 -3.52 16.73 8.16
N HIS A 29 -3.20 16.94 9.44
CA HIS A 29 -2.98 15.85 10.39
C HIS A 29 -4.30 15.46 11.05
N LEU A 30 -4.80 14.26 10.76
CA LEU A 30 -6.14 13.83 11.15
C LEU A 30 -6.37 13.90 12.66
N GLU A 31 -5.48 13.31 13.44
CA GLU A 31 -5.66 13.19 14.89
C GLU A 31 -5.65 14.55 15.60
N SER A 32 -4.83 15.50 15.12
CA SER A 32 -4.71 16.82 15.75
C SER A 32 -5.66 17.86 15.16
N GLY A 33 -6.28 17.56 14.02
CA GLY A 33 -7.10 18.48 13.26
C GLY A 33 -6.36 19.70 12.71
N ARG A 34 -5.01 19.66 12.64
CA ARG A 34 -4.17 20.80 12.27
C ARG A 34 -3.73 20.73 10.81
N SER A 35 -3.86 21.86 10.12
CA SER A 35 -3.28 22.08 8.79
C SER A 35 -1.87 22.68 8.89
N PHE A 36 -0.98 22.28 7.99
CA PHE A 36 0.37 22.82 7.86
C PHE A 36 0.90 22.64 6.44
N ASN A 37 1.87 23.43 6.02
CA ASN A 37 2.53 23.28 4.73
C ASN A 37 3.89 22.60 4.90
N GLU A 38 4.14 21.56 4.12
CA GLU A 38 5.40 20.84 4.14
C GLU A 38 5.96 20.67 2.72
N THR A 39 7.27 20.48 2.61
CA THR A 39 7.89 20.16 1.32
C THR A 39 7.68 18.69 0.96
N ARG A 40 7.61 18.42 -0.34
CA ARG A 40 7.58 17.05 -0.89
C ARG A 40 8.75 16.17 -0.41
N ARG A 41 9.89 16.78 -0.07
CA ARG A 41 11.10 16.10 0.43
C ARG A 41 11.04 15.70 1.90
N SER A 42 10.13 16.30 2.68
CA SER A 42 10.03 16.08 4.13
C SER A 42 8.75 15.34 4.53
N VAL A 43 7.66 15.54 3.77
CA VAL A 43 6.41 14.84 4.02
C VAL A 43 6.54 13.37 3.60
N CYS A 44 5.80 12.49 4.28
CA CYS A 44 5.79 11.06 4.04
C CYS A 44 7.18 10.38 4.06
N SER A 45 8.08 10.86 4.92
CA SER A 45 9.42 10.31 5.07
C SER A 45 9.84 10.18 6.54
N ARG A 46 10.77 9.26 6.81
CA ARG A 46 11.38 9.08 8.14
C ARG A 46 12.85 8.71 8.01
N GLY A 47 13.59 8.96 9.09
CA GLY A 47 14.96 8.50 9.21
C GLY A 47 15.05 6.97 9.19
N TYR A 48 15.85 6.40 8.28
CA TYR A 48 16.14 4.95 8.23
C TYR A 48 14.88 4.06 8.20
N PHE A 49 13.82 4.47 7.50
CA PHE A 49 12.53 3.79 7.49
C PHE A 49 12.60 2.31 7.04
N TYR A 50 13.50 1.97 6.12
CA TYR A 50 13.81 0.63 5.60
C TYR A 50 15.12 0.06 6.16
N GLY A 51 15.78 0.77 7.07
CA GLY A 51 17.08 0.42 7.61
C GLY A 51 18.23 0.89 6.70
N GLN A 52 18.91 -0.06 6.05
CA GLN A 52 20.24 0.14 5.46
C GLN A 52 20.21 0.96 4.15
N LYS A 53 21.32 1.64 3.82
CA LYS A 53 21.43 2.53 2.63
C LYS A 53 21.17 1.79 1.30
N HIS A 54 21.69 0.57 1.16
CA HIS A 54 21.55 -0.20 -0.09
C HIS A 54 20.09 -0.58 -0.40
N VAL A 55 19.25 -0.73 0.62
CA VAL A 55 17.81 -0.96 0.45
C VAL A 55 17.14 0.28 -0.14
N GLU A 56 17.42 1.46 0.41
CA GLU A 56 16.94 2.74 -0.14
C GLU A 56 17.44 2.99 -1.57
N ASP A 57 18.70 2.63 -1.87
CA ASP A 57 19.24 2.74 -3.22
C ASP A 57 18.46 1.88 -4.22
N ALA A 58 18.12 0.64 -3.85
CA ALA A 58 17.35 -0.27 -4.69
C ALA A 58 15.89 0.19 -4.84
N LEU A 59 15.25 0.63 -3.76
CA LEU A 59 13.88 1.17 -3.81
C LEU A 59 13.80 2.45 -4.64
N GLY A 60 14.83 3.30 -4.61
CA GLY A 60 14.90 4.47 -5.48
C GLY A 60 14.94 4.12 -6.97
N LYS A 61 15.57 3.00 -7.35
CA LYS A 61 15.51 2.48 -8.73
C LYS A 61 14.11 1.98 -9.07
N LEU A 62 13.51 1.20 -8.18
CA LEU A 62 12.15 0.70 -8.32
C LEU A 62 11.14 1.85 -8.51
N ASP A 63 11.25 2.89 -7.69
CA ASP A 63 10.45 4.12 -7.81
C ASP A 63 10.63 4.79 -9.18
N GLY A 64 11.86 4.78 -9.72
CA GLY A 64 12.15 5.21 -11.08
C GLY A 64 11.34 4.46 -12.13
N TYR A 65 11.24 3.13 -12.03
CA TYR A 65 10.43 2.31 -12.92
C TYR A 65 8.93 2.53 -12.72
N HIS A 66 8.46 2.51 -11.48
CA HIS A 66 7.04 2.73 -11.13
C HIS A 66 6.53 4.11 -11.56
N SER A 67 7.40 5.12 -11.60
CA SER A 67 7.03 6.45 -12.07
C SER A 67 6.65 6.49 -13.56
N ARG A 68 7.16 5.57 -14.39
CA ARG A 68 6.97 5.56 -15.85
C ARG A 68 5.50 5.43 -16.26
N PRO A 69 4.75 4.37 -15.88
CA PRO A 69 3.34 4.24 -16.23
C PRO A 69 2.48 5.39 -15.67
N LEU A 70 2.76 5.85 -14.45
CA LEU A 70 2.01 6.96 -13.85
C LEU A 70 2.23 8.27 -14.61
N ASN A 71 3.46 8.56 -15.02
CA ASN A 71 3.77 9.75 -15.82
C ASN A 71 3.17 9.66 -17.22
N GLU A 72 3.09 8.47 -17.80
CA GLU A 72 2.44 8.24 -19.09
C GLU A 72 0.92 8.49 -19.02
N ILE A 73 0.23 7.94 -18.01
CA ILE A 73 -1.18 8.26 -17.72
C ILE A 73 -1.34 9.77 -17.50
N ARG A 74 -0.42 10.40 -16.75
CA ARG A 74 -0.44 11.84 -16.48
C ARG A 74 -0.31 12.70 -17.73
N ARG A 75 0.40 12.22 -18.76
CA ARG A 75 0.50 12.89 -20.07
C ARG A 75 -0.72 12.66 -20.96
N GLY A 76 -1.67 11.85 -20.52
CA GLY A 76 -2.92 11.62 -21.22
C GLY A 76 -2.92 10.35 -22.09
N THR A 77 -2.01 9.40 -21.87
CA THR A 77 -2.16 8.08 -22.48
C THR A 77 -3.31 7.32 -21.81
N PRO A 78 -4.28 6.78 -22.57
CA PRO A 78 -5.31 5.89 -22.05
C PRO A 78 -4.73 4.65 -21.37
N ILE A 79 -5.35 4.19 -20.28
CA ILE A 79 -4.87 3.00 -19.54
C ILE A 79 -4.90 1.72 -20.41
N SER A 80 -5.82 1.65 -21.37
CA SER A 80 -5.89 0.56 -22.35
C SER A 80 -4.64 0.46 -23.24
N GLU A 81 -4.02 1.60 -23.54
CA GLU A 81 -2.89 1.74 -24.46
C GLU A 81 -1.52 1.55 -23.78
N LEU A 82 -1.47 1.42 -22.46
CA LEU A 82 -0.23 1.11 -21.75
C LEU A 82 0.36 -0.21 -22.26
N SER A 83 1.68 -0.21 -22.45
CA SER A 83 2.42 -1.42 -22.81
C SER A 83 2.25 -2.51 -21.74
N PRO A 84 2.37 -3.81 -22.08
CA PRO A 84 2.32 -4.89 -21.09
C PRO A 84 3.31 -4.69 -19.95
N GLN A 85 4.52 -4.21 -20.26
CA GLN A 85 5.56 -3.88 -19.28
C GLN A 85 5.08 -2.79 -18.31
N HIS A 86 4.49 -1.70 -18.83
CA HIS A 86 3.99 -0.60 -18.01
C HIS A 86 2.75 -0.98 -17.18
N LYS A 87 1.89 -1.86 -17.69
CA LYS A 87 0.78 -2.45 -16.91
C LYS A 87 1.32 -3.25 -15.72
N GLN A 88 2.32 -4.10 -15.93
CA GLN A 88 2.94 -4.86 -14.83
C GLN A 88 3.65 -3.94 -13.83
N LEU A 89 4.35 -2.89 -14.28
CA LEU A 89 4.95 -1.88 -13.40
C LEU A 89 3.90 -1.11 -12.60
N LEU A 90 2.75 -0.78 -13.20
CA LEU A 90 1.64 -0.11 -12.52
C LEU A 90 1.07 -0.99 -11.42
N LEU A 91 0.80 -2.27 -11.69
CA LEU A 91 0.28 -3.20 -10.68
C LEU A 91 1.32 -3.46 -9.57
N SER A 92 2.59 -3.60 -9.94
CA SER A 92 3.71 -3.70 -8.98
C SER A 92 3.78 -2.46 -8.08
N TYR A 93 3.58 -1.25 -8.62
CA TYR A 93 3.46 -0.02 -7.83
C TYR A 93 2.31 -0.09 -6.83
N ILE A 94 1.11 -0.51 -7.26
CA ILE A 94 -0.06 -0.60 -6.39
C ILE A 94 0.21 -1.49 -5.18
N GLY A 95 0.71 -2.71 -5.40
CA GLY A 95 1.01 -3.60 -4.27
C GLY A 95 2.19 -3.13 -3.43
N THR A 96 3.24 -2.60 -4.05
CA THR A 96 4.41 -2.09 -3.32
C THR A 96 4.00 -0.92 -2.42
N GLN A 97 3.29 0.07 -2.97
CA GLN A 97 2.91 1.27 -2.24
C GLN A 97 1.91 0.96 -1.13
N ARG A 98 1.04 -0.03 -1.32
CA ARG A 98 0.14 -0.53 -0.27
C ARG A 98 0.92 -1.02 0.95
N ASN A 99 1.93 -1.86 0.72
CA ASN A 99 2.71 -2.51 1.79
C ASN A 99 3.89 -1.65 2.28
N ARG A 100 4.02 -0.42 1.78
CA ARG A 100 5.13 0.50 2.05
C ARG A 100 4.60 1.80 2.65
N THR A 101 3.91 1.71 3.77
CA THR A 101 3.36 2.90 4.46
C THR A 101 3.76 2.90 5.94
N ARG A 102 3.63 4.07 6.59
CA ARG A 102 3.85 4.16 8.04
C ARG A 102 2.82 3.33 8.81
N SER A 103 1.57 3.32 8.35
CA SER A 103 0.49 2.55 8.97
C SER A 103 0.76 1.05 8.90
N GLU A 104 1.20 0.54 7.74
CA GLU A 104 1.60 -0.87 7.61
C GLU A 104 2.72 -1.24 8.60
N LYS A 105 3.72 -0.36 8.76
CA LYS A 105 4.79 -0.57 9.75
C LYS A 105 4.30 -0.55 11.19
N LYS A 106 3.23 0.21 11.49
CA LYS A 106 2.58 0.22 12.80
C LYS A 106 1.81 -1.09 13.03
N ASP A 107 1.13 -1.59 12.01
CA ASP A 107 0.40 -2.87 12.07
C ASP A 107 1.37 -4.04 12.28
N ILE A 108 2.54 -4.05 11.64
CA ILE A 108 3.58 -5.07 11.93
C ILE A 108 4.03 -5.00 13.40
N LYS A 109 4.19 -3.78 13.94
CA LYS A 109 4.59 -3.56 15.34
C LYS A 109 3.52 -3.96 16.35
N SER A 110 2.26 -4.13 15.98
CA SER A 110 1.26 -4.62 16.94
C SER A 110 1.49 -6.09 17.33
N GLY A 111 2.33 -6.82 16.59
CA GLY A 111 2.78 -8.17 16.95
C GLY A 111 4.12 -8.22 17.70
N GLU A 112 4.58 -7.11 18.29
CA GLU A 112 5.88 -7.02 18.97
C GLU A 112 6.02 -8.03 20.11
N ASP A 113 4.99 -8.21 20.93
CA ASP A 113 4.98 -9.19 22.03
C ASP A 113 5.18 -10.63 21.51
N MET A 114 4.52 -10.99 20.40
CA MET A 114 4.71 -12.28 19.74
C MET A 114 6.16 -12.45 19.26
N PHE A 115 6.75 -11.42 18.65
CA PHE A 115 8.15 -11.48 18.22
C PHE A 115 9.10 -11.61 19.42
N TRP A 116 8.78 -10.97 20.54
CA TRP A 116 9.54 -11.07 21.78
C TRP A 116 9.57 -12.50 22.31
N GLU A 117 8.39 -13.09 22.49
CA GLU A 117 8.26 -14.48 22.94
C GLU A 117 8.98 -15.46 22.00
N ALA A 118 8.80 -15.31 20.69
CA ALA A 118 9.47 -16.15 19.70
C ALA A 118 10.99 -16.01 19.75
N ALA A 119 11.51 -14.77 19.89
CA ALA A 119 12.94 -14.51 20.00
C ALA A 119 13.52 -15.09 21.29
N GLU A 120 12.80 -15.01 22.40
CA GLU A 120 13.20 -15.59 23.68
C GLU A 120 13.33 -17.12 23.60
N VAL A 121 12.31 -17.78 23.05
CA VAL A 121 12.32 -19.25 22.85
C VAL A 121 13.48 -19.67 21.94
N ASP A 122 13.65 -19.01 20.80
CA ASP A 122 14.71 -19.34 19.85
C ASP A 122 16.13 -19.10 20.43
N MET A 123 16.28 -18.05 21.26
CA MET A 123 17.55 -17.77 21.93
C MET A 123 17.86 -18.79 23.02
N LEU A 124 16.88 -19.19 23.84
CA LEU A 124 17.04 -20.26 24.84
C LEU A 124 17.38 -21.61 24.19
N ALA A 125 16.84 -21.87 22.99
CA ALA A 125 17.13 -23.06 22.21
C ALA A 125 18.49 -23.01 21.48
N GLY A 126 19.27 -21.93 21.61
CA GLY A 126 20.58 -21.78 20.96
C GLY A 126 20.51 -21.65 19.43
N LYS A 127 19.32 -21.38 18.85
CA LYS A 127 19.10 -21.39 17.39
C LYS A 127 20.00 -20.40 16.65
N TYR A 128 20.34 -19.29 17.30
CA TYR A 128 21.13 -18.20 16.70
C TYR A 128 22.65 -18.33 16.92
N GLU A 129 23.14 -19.31 17.69
CA GLU A 129 24.56 -19.40 18.09
C GLU A 129 25.53 -19.45 16.91
N HIS A 130 25.13 -20.08 15.80
CA HIS A 130 25.95 -20.18 14.59
C HIS A 130 25.61 -19.13 13.53
N MET A 131 24.57 -18.32 13.75
CA MET A 131 24.07 -17.34 12.78
C MET A 131 24.44 -15.90 13.14
N ILE A 132 24.63 -15.60 14.43
CA ILE A 132 24.82 -14.23 14.92
C ILE A 132 26.12 -14.10 15.70
N GLU A 133 26.95 -13.15 15.26
CA GLU A 133 28.13 -12.70 16.00
C GLU A 133 27.82 -11.39 16.74
N TRP A 134 27.83 -11.43 18.08
CA TRP A 134 27.64 -10.25 18.93
C TRP A 134 28.96 -9.48 19.10
N ARG A 135 29.10 -8.36 18.38
CA ARG A 135 30.36 -7.59 18.31
C ARG A 135 30.66 -6.70 19.52
N LYS A 136 29.73 -6.61 20.47
CA LYS A 136 29.85 -5.84 21.71
C LYS A 136 29.23 -6.66 22.84
N GLU A 137 29.71 -6.44 24.07
CA GLU A 137 29.01 -6.94 25.25
C GLU A 137 27.61 -6.32 25.28
N MET A 138 26.60 -7.18 25.25
CA MET A 138 25.19 -6.83 25.26
C MET A 138 24.51 -7.69 26.31
N SER A 139 23.64 -7.08 27.10
CA SER A 139 22.73 -7.77 27.99
C SER A 139 21.79 -8.69 27.20
N GLN A 140 21.16 -9.64 27.90
CA GLN A 140 20.18 -10.53 27.29
C GLN A 140 19.00 -9.76 26.68
N THR A 141 18.52 -8.71 27.37
CA THR A 141 17.44 -7.84 26.89
C THR A 141 17.83 -7.12 25.60
N GLU A 142 19.02 -6.52 25.53
CA GLU A 142 19.48 -5.84 24.31
C GLU A 142 19.63 -6.79 23.11
N LYS A 143 19.97 -8.06 23.36
CA LYS A 143 19.99 -9.08 22.30
C LYS A 143 18.60 -9.42 21.81
N LEU A 144 17.62 -9.56 22.72
CA LEU A 144 16.22 -9.79 22.38
C LEU A 144 15.63 -8.61 21.58
N ASP A 145 15.87 -7.37 22.04
CA ASP A 145 15.47 -6.16 21.31
C ASP A 145 15.99 -6.17 19.86
N ALA A 146 17.28 -6.50 19.68
CA ALA A 146 17.89 -6.58 18.36
C ALA A 146 17.27 -7.66 17.47
N LEU A 147 16.89 -8.82 18.03
CA LEU A 147 16.22 -9.91 17.31
C LEU A 147 14.78 -9.53 16.91
N VAL A 148 14.05 -8.86 17.80
CA VAL A 148 12.70 -8.37 17.52
C VAL A 148 12.71 -7.28 16.45
N ASP A 149 13.62 -6.32 16.55
CA ASP A 149 13.81 -5.31 15.51
C ASP A 149 14.16 -5.93 14.15
N ALA A 150 15.03 -6.94 14.13
CA ALA A 150 15.36 -7.69 12.92
C ALA A 150 14.14 -8.43 12.34
N SER A 151 13.29 -9.01 13.20
CA SER A 151 12.06 -9.72 12.80
C SER A 151 11.02 -8.78 12.22
N ILE A 152 10.73 -7.65 12.88
CA ILE A 152 9.82 -6.60 12.38
C ILE A 152 10.30 -6.09 11.02
N LYS A 153 11.60 -5.83 10.87
CA LYS A 153 12.20 -5.42 9.60
C LYS A 153 12.07 -6.52 8.53
N GLY A 154 12.28 -7.78 8.90
CA GLY A 154 12.12 -8.93 8.02
C GLY A 154 10.70 -9.05 7.47
N VAL A 155 9.69 -8.91 8.33
CA VAL A 155 8.26 -8.90 7.94
C VAL A 155 7.97 -7.71 7.01
N GLN A 156 8.47 -6.51 7.34
CA GLN A 156 8.31 -5.33 6.48
C GLN A 156 8.86 -5.58 5.06
N HIS A 157 10.08 -6.10 4.97
CA HIS A 157 10.69 -6.44 3.67
C HIS A 157 9.94 -7.54 2.93
N PHE A 158 9.45 -8.58 3.63
CA PHE A 158 8.66 -9.65 3.02
C PHE A 158 7.34 -9.14 2.41
N LEU A 159 6.66 -8.23 3.12
CA LEU A 159 5.43 -7.60 2.61
C LEU A 159 5.74 -6.71 1.41
N MET A 160 6.86 -5.98 1.42
CA MET A 160 7.31 -5.20 0.26
C MET A 160 7.66 -6.09 -0.95
N ILE A 161 8.34 -7.22 -0.75
CA ILE A 161 8.60 -8.22 -1.81
C ILE A 161 7.27 -8.70 -2.41
N SER A 162 6.31 -9.05 -1.55
CA SER A 162 4.97 -9.48 -1.98
C SER A 162 4.23 -8.38 -2.74
N GLY A 163 4.41 -7.12 -2.34
CA GLY A 163 3.89 -5.95 -3.05
C GLY A 163 4.53 -5.77 -4.43
N ILE A 164 5.84 -5.92 -4.54
CA ILE A 164 6.59 -5.83 -5.81
C ILE A 164 6.09 -6.88 -6.80
N LEU A 165 5.86 -8.10 -6.32
CA LEU A 165 5.43 -9.25 -7.13
C LEU A 165 3.90 -9.35 -7.29
N SER A 166 3.13 -8.45 -6.67
CA SER A 166 1.67 -8.46 -6.70
C SER A 166 1.06 -8.27 -8.10
N TYR A 167 1.85 -7.84 -9.10
CA TYR A 167 1.40 -7.80 -10.48
C TYR A 167 0.88 -9.15 -10.99
N GLY A 168 1.31 -10.27 -10.39
CA GLY A 168 0.74 -11.59 -10.66
C GLY A 168 -0.72 -11.70 -10.18
N VAL A 169 -0.98 -11.47 -8.89
CA VAL A 169 -2.32 -11.62 -8.29
C VAL A 169 -3.29 -10.47 -8.65
N LEU A 170 -2.78 -9.29 -9.01
CA LEU A 170 -3.59 -8.16 -9.47
C LEU A 170 -3.80 -8.17 -10.99
N GLY A 171 -3.12 -9.06 -11.73
CA GLY A 171 -3.15 -9.09 -13.19
C GLY A 171 -4.48 -9.53 -13.80
N ASP A 172 -5.40 -10.06 -12.98
CA ASP A 172 -6.76 -10.45 -13.37
C ASP A 172 -7.81 -9.34 -13.18
N LEU A 173 -7.43 -8.20 -12.59
CA LEU A 173 -8.29 -7.03 -12.48
C LEU A 173 -8.34 -6.28 -13.82
N ASP A 174 -9.50 -5.68 -14.12
CA ASP A 174 -9.62 -4.70 -15.21
C ASP A 174 -9.47 -3.28 -14.64
N GLY A 175 -9.21 -2.30 -15.51
CA GLY A 175 -8.81 -0.95 -15.10
C GLY A 175 -9.50 0.16 -15.87
N ALA A 176 -9.85 1.22 -15.14
CA ALA A 176 -10.35 2.48 -15.68
C ALA A 176 -9.69 3.67 -14.97
N ILE A 177 -9.80 4.85 -15.58
CA ILE A 177 -9.45 6.13 -14.93
C ILE A 177 -10.74 6.85 -14.54
N LEU A 178 -10.90 7.15 -13.25
CA LEU A 178 -11.90 8.09 -12.78
C LEU A 178 -11.39 9.50 -13.08
N ARG A 179 -11.96 10.11 -14.11
CA ARG A 179 -11.58 11.45 -14.56
C ARG A 179 -12.57 12.46 -13.97
N ASN A 180 -12.04 13.32 -13.15
CA ASN A 180 -12.77 14.38 -12.48
C ASN A 180 -12.92 15.60 -13.40
N ALA A 181 -14.17 15.92 -13.76
CA ALA A 181 -14.56 17.07 -14.56
C ALA A 181 -15.30 18.14 -13.74
N THR A 182 -15.14 18.11 -12.41
CA THR A 182 -15.72 19.07 -11.46
C THR A 182 -14.69 20.13 -11.07
N ASP A 183 -15.06 21.09 -10.20
CA ASP A 183 -14.10 22.06 -9.64
C ASP A 183 -13.43 21.59 -8.33
N CYS A 184 -13.89 20.49 -7.73
CA CYS A 184 -13.30 19.89 -6.52
C CYS A 184 -12.09 19.03 -6.89
N ASP A 185 -10.93 19.19 -6.25
CA ASP A 185 -9.75 18.34 -6.52
C ASP A 185 -9.79 17.01 -5.75
N TYR A 186 -9.13 15.99 -6.29
CA TYR A 186 -8.76 14.81 -5.51
C TYR A 186 -7.65 15.12 -4.50
N ILE A 187 -7.79 14.58 -3.30
CA ILE A 187 -6.76 14.59 -2.25
C ILE A 187 -5.90 13.31 -2.33
N ILE A 188 -4.77 13.26 -1.63
CA ILE A 188 -3.98 12.03 -1.40
C ILE A 188 -3.61 11.92 0.07
N SER A 189 -3.04 10.79 0.52
CA SER A 189 -2.56 10.62 1.89
C SER A 189 -1.24 9.86 1.97
N ASP A 190 -0.76 9.69 3.19
CA ASP A 190 0.34 8.78 3.56
C ASP A 190 0.07 7.29 3.32
N THR A 191 -1.17 6.94 2.95
CA THR A 191 -1.67 5.61 2.61
C THR A 191 -2.51 5.68 1.32
N PRO A 192 -1.89 5.88 0.16
CA PRO A 192 -2.60 6.30 -1.05
C PRO A 192 -3.41 5.20 -1.75
N ILE A 193 -3.22 3.93 -1.38
CA ILE A 193 -3.88 2.79 -2.03
C ILE A 193 -5.08 2.35 -1.18
N VAL A 194 -6.30 2.68 -1.62
CA VAL A 194 -7.53 2.31 -0.91
C VAL A 194 -8.11 1.03 -1.47
N HIS A 195 -8.44 0.08 -0.59
CA HIS A 195 -9.16 -1.14 -0.94
C HIS A 195 -10.62 -1.00 -0.53
N ASP A 196 -11.51 -1.48 -1.39
CA ASP A 196 -12.93 -1.59 -1.11
C ASP A 196 -13.50 -2.90 -1.68
N ASN A 197 -14.68 -3.28 -1.22
CA ASN A 197 -15.45 -4.39 -1.77
C ASN A 197 -16.96 -4.11 -1.65
N PRO A 198 -17.51 -3.17 -2.45
CA PRO A 198 -18.92 -2.76 -2.35
C PRO A 198 -19.91 -3.91 -2.37
N ARG A 199 -19.66 -4.92 -3.20
CA ARG A 199 -20.59 -6.04 -3.38
C ARG A 199 -20.71 -6.94 -2.15
N PHE A 200 -19.59 -7.23 -1.48
CA PHE A 200 -19.53 -8.29 -0.46
C PHE A 200 -19.27 -7.78 0.97
N LYS A 201 -19.06 -6.47 1.17
CA LYS A 201 -18.73 -5.91 2.49
C LYS A 201 -19.75 -6.24 3.58
N ASP A 202 -21.04 -6.26 3.24
CA ASP A 202 -22.13 -6.50 4.21
C ASP A 202 -22.48 -7.99 4.36
N GLU A 203 -22.32 -8.81 3.31
CA GLU A 203 -22.70 -10.23 3.33
C GLU A 203 -21.87 -11.07 4.30
N LYS A 204 -20.66 -10.61 4.63
CA LYS A 204 -19.68 -11.38 5.40
C LYS A 204 -19.13 -10.65 6.62
N GLY A 205 -19.58 -9.42 6.88
CA GLY A 205 -18.96 -8.55 7.88
C GLY A 205 -17.47 -8.36 7.61
N MET A 206 -17.06 -8.34 6.34
CA MET A 206 -15.65 -8.27 5.95
C MET A 206 -15.04 -6.97 6.45
N ARG A 207 -14.19 -7.09 7.48
CA ARG A 207 -13.46 -5.96 8.05
C ARG A 207 -12.24 -5.60 7.19
N ILE A 208 -11.64 -6.56 6.50
CA ILE A 208 -10.42 -6.39 5.69
C ILE A 208 -10.65 -6.99 4.30
N THR A 209 -10.13 -6.33 3.26
CA THR A 209 -10.14 -6.86 1.88
C THR A 209 -8.70 -7.03 1.38
N GLY A 210 -8.29 -8.27 1.17
CA GLY A 210 -6.96 -8.63 0.66
C GLY A 210 -6.79 -8.38 -0.85
N MET A 211 -5.55 -8.41 -1.34
CA MET A 211 -5.25 -8.20 -2.76
C MET A 211 -5.83 -9.29 -3.68
N ALA A 212 -6.08 -10.50 -3.17
CA ALA A 212 -6.59 -11.63 -3.95
C ALA A 212 -8.11 -11.80 -3.86
N GLU A 213 -8.78 -10.95 -3.09
CA GLU A 213 -10.17 -11.12 -2.66
C GLU A 213 -11.19 -10.96 -3.81
N ARG A 214 -12.23 -11.79 -3.84
CA ARG A 214 -13.32 -11.67 -4.83
C ARG A 214 -14.10 -10.38 -4.61
N GLY A 215 -14.28 -9.60 -5.68
CA GLY A 215 -14.97 -8.31 -5.60
C GLY A 215 -14.10 -7.16 -5.11
N LEU A 216 -12.77 -7.33 -5.09
CA LEU A 216 -11.84 -6.25 -4.81
C LEU A 216 -12.04 -5.08 -5.78
N GLN A 217 -12.09 -3.88 -5.21
CA GLN A 217 -11.88 -2.61 -5.89
C GLN A 217 -10.67 -1.90 -5.27
N ILE A 218 -9.87 -1.24 -6.12
CA ILE A 218 -8.75 -0.40 -5.69
C ILE A 218 -8.94 0.97 -6.30
N ILE A 219 -8.94 1.99 -5.44
CA ILE A 219 -9.00 3.40 -5.85
C ILE A 219 -7.73 4.10 -5.35
N THR A 220 -7.02 4.78 -6.26
CA THR A 220 -5.86 5.59 -5.86
C THR A 220 -5.68 6.82 -6.75
N PRO A 221 -5.67 8.03 -6.16
CA PRO A 221 -5.40 9.27 -6.89
C PRO A 221 -4.01 9.25 -7.57
N ILE A 222 -3.97 9.57 -8.86
CA ILE A 222 -2.74 9.72 -9.65
C ILE A 222 -2.28 11.18 -9.65
N ASP A 223 -3.24 12.10 -9.69
CA ASP A 223 -3.11 13.54 -9.52
C ASP A 223 -4.46 14.15 -9.10
N GLN A 224 -4.57 15.48 -9.07
CA GLN A 224 -5.76 16.22 -8.65
C GLN A 224 -7.02 15.92 -9.48
N ARG A 225 -6.87 15.40 -10.70
CA ARG A 225 -7.97 15.23 -11.68
C ARG A 225 -8.18 13.80 -12.15
N ARG A 226 -7.28 12.88 -11.82
CA ARG A 226 -7.34 11.48 -12.24
C ARG A 226 -7.08 10.55 -11.06
N SER A 227 -7.96 9.58 -10.89
CA SER A 227 -7.78 8.46 -9.97
C SER A 227 -7.78 7.14 -10.74
N LEU A 228 -6.84 6.24 -10.41
CA LEU A 228 -6.85 4.88 -10.91
C LEU A 228 -7.98 4.10 -10.24
N PHE A 229 -8.76 3.37 -11.03
CA PHE A 229 -9.75 2.43 -10.55
C PHE A 229 -9.48 1.05 -11.11
N LEU A 230 -9.07 0.12 -10.25
CA LEU A 230 -8.98 -1.31 -10.59
C LEU A 230 -10.16 -2.03 -9.95
N TYR A 231 -10.75 -2.97 -10.66
CA TYR A 231 -11.92 -3.70 -10.18
C TYR A 231 -11.92 -5.14 -10.67
N ASP A 232 -12.54 -6.03 -9.89
CA ASP A 232 -12.78 -7.40 -10.30
C ASP A 232 -13.83 -7.45 -11.43
N PRO A 233 -13.45 -7.80 -12.68
CA PRO A 233 -14.36 -7.76 -13.81
C PRO A 233 -15.39 -8.90 -13.79
N ILE A 234 -15.23 -9.91 -12.94
CA ILE A 234 -16.27 -10.95 -12.75
C ILE A 234 -17.41 -10.38 -11.91
N VAL A 235 -17.12 -9.49 -10.96
CA VAL A 235 -18.10 -8.94 -10.01
C VAL A 235 -18.71 -7.64 -10.52
N TYR A 236 -17.93 -6.77 -11.15
CA TYR A 236 -18.39 -5.45 -11.57
C TYR A 236 -18.42 -5.31 -13.10
N GLY A 237 -19.44 -4.63 -13.60
CA GLY A 237 -19.46 -4.02 -14.93
C GLY A 237 -19.17 -2.53 -14.78
N VAL A 238 -18.33 -1.99 -15.67
CA VAL A 238 -17.95 -0.57 -15.64
C VAL A 238 -18.10 0.01 -17.04
N ASP A 239 -19.01 0.97 -17.16
CA ASP A 239 -19.24 1.71 -18.39
C ASP A 239 -18.14 2.76 -18.56
N THR A 240 -17.33 2.60 -19.59
CA THR A 240 -16.21 3.51 -19.89
C THR A 240 -16.30 4.04 -21.31
N ASN A 241 -15.72 5.22 -21.53
CA ASN A 241 -15.52 5.73 -22.88
C ASN A 241 -14.41 4.94 -23.63
N HIS A 242 -14.15 5.29 -24.89
CA HIS A 242 -13.12 4.65 -25.72
C HIS A 242 -11.69 4.73 -25.14
N ARG A 243 -11.44 5.64 -24.18
CA ARG A 243 -10.15 5.82 -23.48
C ARG A 243 -10.09 5.06 -22.14
N ARG A 244 -11.09 4.23 -21.83
CA ARG A 244 -11.27 3.57 -20.52
C ARG A 244 -11.37 4.57 -19.36
N GLU A 245 -12.03 5.70 -19.59
CA GLU A 245 -12.30 6.72 -18.56
C GLU A 245 -13.78 6.67 -18.13
N VAL A 246 -14.01 6.80 -16.82
CA VAL A 246 -15.31 7.13 -16.21
C VAL A 246 -15.28 8.62 -15.90
N ILE A 247 -16.16 9.40 -16.51
CA ILE A 247 -16.20 10.86 -16.33
C ILE A 247 -17.09 11.19 -15.14
N ILE A 248 -16.54 11.85 -14.13
CA ILE A 248 -17.29 12.30 -12.95
C ILE A 248 -17.56 13.79 -13.12
N THR A 249 -18.85 14.14 -13.21
CA THR A 249 -19.34 15.51 -13.37
C THR A 249 -20.01 16.05 -12.11
N GLU A 250 -20.25 15.19 -11.12
CA GLU A 250 -20.91 15.54 -9.85
C GLU A 250 -19.86 15.73 -8.75
N PRO A 251 -19.73 16.94 -8.16
CA PRO A 251 -18.76 17.22 -7.08
C PRO A 251 -18.93 16.30 -5.87
N GLU A 252 -20.16 15.90 -5.55
CA GLU A 252 -20.47 15.03 -4.42
C GLU A 252 -19.74 13.69 -4.53
N ILE A 253 -19.65 13.11 -5.73
CA ILE A 253 -18.94 11.83 -5.97
C ILE A 253 -17.43 12.02 -5.76
N VAL A 254 -16.86 13.16 -6.15
CA VAL A 254 -15.45 13.49 -5.88
C VAL A 254 -15.21 13.63 -4.38
N GLU A 255 -16.16 14.22 -3.66
CA GLU A 255 -16.10 14.33 -2.21
C GLU A 255 -16.20 12.94 -1.53
N GLU A 256 -17.04 12.03 -2.00
CA GLU A 256 -17.09 10.65 -1.51
C GLU A 256 -15.76 9.90 -1.75
N ILE A 257 -15.12 10.09 -2.92
CA ILE A 257 -13.78 9.53 -3.19
C ILE A 257 -12.74 10.13 -2.25
N ASN A 258 -12.82 11.43 -1.95
CA ASN A 258 -11.94 12.09 -0.99
C ASN A 258 -12.18 11.58 0.44
N LEU A 259 -13.44 11.37 0.85
CA LEU A 259 -13.77 10.78 2.16
C LEU A 259 -13.29 9.33 2.26
N LEU A 260 -13.35 8.57 1.17
CA LEU A 260 -12.74 7.25 1.07
C LEU A 260 -11.21 7.32 1.27
N GLN A 261 -10.54 8.32 0.69
CA GLN A 261 -9.11 8.57 0.91
C GLN A 261 -8.80 8.95 2.37
N LEU A 262 -9.65 9.76 3.02
CA LEU A 262 -9.54 10.09 4.44
C LEU A 262 -9.77 8.88 5.35
N HIS A 263 -10.71 8.00 5.02
CA HIS A 263 -10.87 6.72 5.71
C HIS A 263 -9.57 5.91 5.71
N ASN A 264 -8.90 5.81 4.56
CA ASN A 264 -7.67 5.01 4.46
C ASN A 264 -6.46 5.70 5.09
N THR A 265 -6.49 7.03 5.25
CA THR A 265 -5.38 7.85 5.77
C THR A 265 -4.91 7.35 7.14
N GLY A 266 -3.59 7.20 7.27
CA GLY A 266 -2.92 6.88 8.52
C GLY A 266 -2.91 8.08 9.45
N ASP A 267 -2.06 9.06 9.13
CA ASP A 267 -1.87 10.27 9.93
C ASP A 267 -2.17 11.54 9.11
N ILE A 268 -1.67 11.61 7.86
CA ILE A 268 -1.61 12.84 7.08
C ILE A 268 -2.35 12.68 5.75
N ALA A 269 -3.37 13.52 5.54
CA ALA A 269 -3.97 13.77 4.24
C ALA A 269 -3.36 15.03 3.62
N MET A 270 -3.33 15.09 2.30
CA MET A 270 -2.63 16.11 1.51
C MET A 270 -3.47 16.57 0.33
N GLU A 271 -3.43 17.87 0.09
CA GLU A 271 -4.09 18.54 -1.02
C GLU A 271 -3.12 19.55 -1.66
N HIS A 272 -3.42 19.98 -2.87
CA HIS A 272 -2.64 21.05 -3.49
C HIS A 272 -2.84 22.36 -2.72
N THR A 273 -1.79 23.20 -2.63
CA THR A 273 -1.84 24.42 -1.80
C THR A 273 -2.89 25.43 -2.25
N SER A 274 -3.28 25.40 -3.54
CA SER A 274 -4.41 26.21 -4.04
C SER A 274 -5.77 25.79 -3.50
N ASN A 275 -5.89 24.55 -3.01
CA ASN A 275 -7.12 24.01 -2.41
C ASN A 275 -7.01 23.92 -0.87
N SER A 276 -6.09 24.68 -0.28
CA SER A 276 -5.83 24.67 1.16
C SER A 276 -7.10 24.92 1.97
N GLY A 277 -7.44 23.98 2.84
CA GLY A 277 -8.62 24.04 3.72
C GLY A 277 -9.73 23.09 3.30
N HIS A 278 -9.69 22.52 2.09
CA HIS A 278 -10.71 21.57 1.62
C HIS A 278 -10.79 20.34 2.53
N ILE A 279 -9.67 19.66 2.83
CA ILE A 279 -9.66 18.52 3.75
C ILE A 279 -10.26 18.90 5.12
N SER A 280 -9.91 20.08 5.66
CA SER A 280 -10.44 20.50 6.96
C SER A 280 -11.95 20.77 6.94
N SER A 281 -12.50 21.17 5.79
CA SER A 281 -13.94 21.38 5.63
C SER A 281 -14.73 20.07 5.60
N ILE A 282 -14.14 18.98 5.09
CA ILE A 282 -14.81 17.68 4.96
C ILE A 282 -14.42 16.67 6.05
N SER A 283 -13.40 16.95 6.87
CA SER A 283 -12.87 15.98 7.84
C SER A 283 -13.89 15.56 8.90
N HIS A 284 -14.86 16.41 9.23
CA HIS A 284 -15.95 16.08 10.15
C HIS A 284 -16.87 14.96 9.62
N ARG A 285 -16.86 14.70 8.31
CA ARG A 285 -17.64 13.65 7.64
C ARG A 285 -16.90 12.32 7.52
N ILE A 286 -15.66 12.24 8.01
CA ILE A 286 -14.82 11.04 7.88
C ILE A 286 -15.50 9.78 8.44
N GLU A 287 -16.28 9.93 9.51
CA GLU A 287 -17.00 8.83 10.17
C GLU A 287 -18.13 8.23 9.32
N GLU A 288 -18.56 8.89 8.25
CA GLU A 288 -19.48 8.30 7.26
C GLU A 288 -18.85 7.11 6.52
N PHE A 289 -17.52 7.14 6.36
CA PHE A 289 -16.75 6.12 5.64
C PHE A 289 -15.84 5.32 6.58
N ARG A 290 -15.42 5.92 7.71
CA ARG A 290 -14.35 5.40 8.54
C ARG A 290 -14.76 4.12 9.26
N ARG A 291 -13.91 3.10 9.11
CA ARG A 291 -13.95 1.88 9.91
C ARG A 291 -12.60 1.69 10.61
N ARG A 292 -12.64 1.55 11.94
CA ARG A 292 -11.47 1.31 12.82
C ARG A 292 -11.87 0.34 13.93
N ASP A 293 -12.38 -0.81 13.52
CA ASP A 293 -12.75 -1.84 14.50
C ASP A 293 -11.51 -2.56 15.00
N ARG A 294 -11.51 -2.98 16.25
CA ARG A 294 -10.50 -3.89 16.77
C ARG A 294 -10.72 -5.28 16.17
N ILE A 295 -9.68 -5.86 15.59
CA ILE A 295 -9.70 -7.18 14.98
C ILE A 295 -8.76 -8.09 15.77
N GLU A 296 -9.30 -9.22 16.22
CA GLU A 296 -8.54 -10.29 16.86
C GLU A 296 -8.18 -11.31 15.78
N LYS A 297 -6.88 -11.61 15.66
CA LYS A 297 -6.33 -12.58 14.71
C LYS A 297 -5.54 -13.61 15.48
N GLU A 298 -5.78 -14.88 15.20
CA GLU A 298 -4.88 -15.94 15.62
C GLU A 298 -3.77 -16.07 14.56
N ILE A 299 -2.52 -15.88 14.97
CA ILE A 299 -1.33 -16.13 14.15
C ILE A 299 -0.66 -17.39 14.67
N GLY A 300 -0.33 -18.32 13.77
CA GLY A 300 0.14 -19.65 14.14
C GLY A 300 -0.96 -20.71 14.00
N GLY A 301 -0.65 -21.96 14.35
CA GLY A 301 -1.63 -23.06 14.37
C GLY A 301 -1.65 -23.99 13.14
N ASP A 302 -1.06 -25.17 13.34
CA ASP A 302 -1.41 -26.51 12.81
C ASP A 302 -0.39 -27.52 13.43
N ASN A 303 0.81 -27.04 13.79
CA ASN A 303 1.85 -27.70 14.63
C ASN A 303 2.83 -26.68 15.28
N LEU A 304 2.47 -25.40 15.40
CA LEU A 304 3.28 -24.31 15.97
C LEU A 304 2.47 -23.59 17.07
N PRO A 305 3.12 -22.87 18.00
CA PRO A 305 2.40 -22.03 18.96
C PRO A 305 1.45 -21.07 18.23
N SER A 306 0.31 -20.76 18.84
CA SER A 306 -0.60 -19.73 18.36
C SER A 306 -0.60 -18.52 19.28
N TRP A 307 -0.76 -17.36 18.66
CA TRP A 307 -0.77 -16.06 19.32
C TRP A 307 -2.02 -15.31 18.90
N GLU A 308 -2.73 -14.74 19.87
CA GLU A 308 -3.82 -13.82 19.62
C GLU A 308 -3.27 -12.40 19.49
N ILE A 309 -3.35 -11.84 18.29
CA ILE A 309 -2.98 -10.44 18.02
C ILE A 309 -4.26 -9.62 17.89
N SER A 310 -4.37 -8.60 18.72
CA SER A 310 -5.45 -7.62 18.66
C SER A 310 -4.93 -6.33 18.04
N SER A 311 -5.52 -5.89 16.93
CA SER A 311 -5.07 -4.68 16.23
C SER A 311 -6.23 -3.94 15.57
N GLU A 312 -6.11 -2.62 15.48
CA GLU A 312 -6.95 -1.79 14.60
C GLU A 312 -6.23 -1.68 13.25
N ASP A 313 -6.35 -2.71 12.42
CA ASP A 313 -5.66 -2.73 11.13
C ASP A 313 -5.93 -1.45 10.33
N SER A 314 -4.87 -0.87 9.78
CA SER A 314 -4.94 0.39 9.03
C SER A 314 -5.71 0.29 7.71
N HIS A 315 -6.04 -0.93 7.30
CA HIS A 315 -6.44 -1.30 5.96
C HIS A 315 -7.83 -1.97 5.90
N GLN A 316 -8.74 -1.50 6.74
CA GLN A 316 -10.10 -2.00 6.79
C GLN A 316 -10.96 -1.51 5.61
N THR A 317 -11.91 -2.34 5.20
CA THR A 317 -12.93 -1.98 4.20
C THR A 317 -13.78 -0.83 4.76
N PRO A 318 -14.06 0.24 3.98
CA PRO A 318 -14.83 1.38 4.45
C PRO A 318 -16.30 1.00 4.75
N LEU A 319 -16.94 1.76 5.65
CA LEU A 319 -18.37 1.61 5.97
C LEU A 319 -19.25 1.88 4.74
N LYS A 320 -18.92 2.94 3.99
CA LYS A 320 -19.62 3.36 2.78
C LYS A 320 -18.68 3.28 1.58
N SER A 321 -19.23 3.03 0.39
CA SER A 321 -18.52 3.12 -0.89
C SER A 321 -19.01 4.33 -1.68
N PRO A 322 -18.15 4.99 -2.47
CA PRO A 322 -18.59 6.02 -3.41
C PRO A 322 -19.57 5.44 -4.43
N ASP A 323 -20.61 6.20 -4.79
CA ASP A 323 -21.55 5.82 -5.84
C ASP A 323 -20.98 6.19 -7.23
N LEU A 324 -20.08 5.35 -7.73
CA LEU A 324 -19.37 5.64 -8.98
C LEU A 324 -20.29 5.49 -10.21
N PRO A 325 -20.33 6.48 -11.11
CA PRO A 325 -21.25 6.46 -12.24
C PRO A 325 -20.87 5.35 -13.23
N GLY A 326 -21.87 4.58 -13.68
CA GLY A 326 -21.67 3.47 -14.62
C GLY A 326 -20.99 2.24 -14.02
N VAL A 327 -20.81 2.16 -12.71
CA VAL A 327 -20.26 0.99 -12.02
C VAL A 327 -21.40 0.19 -11.41
N ASN A 328 -21.62 -1.03 -11.89
CA ASN A 328 -22.71 -1.89 -11.45
C ASN A 328 -22.21 -3.26 -11.00
N SER A 329 -22.80 -3.79 -9.92
CA SER A 329 -22.57 -5.18 -9.52
C SER A 329 -23.33 -6.15 -10.42
N LYS A 330 -22.65 -7.16 -10.96
CA LYS A 330 -23.27 -8.22 -11.76
C LYS A 330 -24.10 -9.14 -10.87
N SER A 331 -25.32 -9.44 -11.32
CA SER A 331 -26.23 -10.33 -10.59
C SER A 331 -25.75 -11.78 -10.64
N GLY A 332 -26.04 -12.55 -9.57
CA GLY A 332 -25.76 -13.99 -9.50
C GLY A 332 -24.32 -14.39 -9.19
N VAL A 333 -23.39 -13.44 -9.05
CA VAL A 333 -22.01 -13.73 -8.64
C VAL A 333 -21.98 -13.99 -7.13
N ARG A 334 -21.54 -15.20 -6.75
CA ARG A 334 -21.33 -15.58 -5.35
C ARG A 334 -19.92 -15.23 -4.91
N TYR A 335 -19.78 -14.93 -3.63
CA TYR A 335 -18.49 -14.73 -3.01
C TYR A 335 -17.65 -16.02 -2.98
N THR A 336 -16.33 -15.84 -3.16
CA THR A 336 -15.27 -16.84 -3.04
C THR A 336 -14.08 -16.16 -2.37
N ASP A 337 -13.37 -16.80 -1.45
CA ASP A 337 -12.27 -16.14 -0.70
C ASP A 337 -11.11 -15.66 -1.58
N THR A 338 -10.98 -16.17 -2.81
CA THR A 338 -9.90 -15.79 -3.72
C THR A 338 -10.41 -15.72 -5.15
N ARG A 339 -10.01 -14.69 -5.90
CA ARG A 339 -10.35 -14.53 -7.32
C ARG A 339 -9.72 -15.62 -8.18
N ASN A 340 -8.45 -15.90 -7.94
CA ASN A 340 -7.65 -16.88 -8.65
C ASN A 340 -6.62 -17.53 -7.72
N GLU A 341 -6.90 -18.76 -7.28
CA GLU A 341 -6.05 -19.50 -6.35
C GLU A 341 -4.66 -19.77 -6.90
N GLU A 342 -4.54 -20.03 -8.20
CA GLU A 342 -3.27 -20.34 -8.84
C GLU A 342 -2.36 -19.11 -8.89
N LEU A 343 -2.89 -17.95 -9.26
CA LEU A 343 -2.11 -16.69 -9.24
C LEU A 343 -1.69 -16.32 -7.81
N LEU A 344 -2.56 -16.52 -6.82
CA LEU A 344 -2.23 -16.31 -5.41
C LEU A 344 -1.10 -17.26 -4.95
N ARG A 345 -1.21 -18.55 -5.29
CA ARG A 345 -0.22 -19.58 -4.95
C ARG A 345 1.13 -19.27 -5.57
N GLN A 346 1.17 -18.94 -6.86
CA GLN A 346 2.40 -18.57 -7.57
C GLN A 346 3.06 -17.33 -6.94
N THR A 347 2.28 -16.27 -6.69
CA THR A 347 2.79 -15.03 -6.07
C THR A 347 3.38 -15.31 -4.69
N LYS A 348 2.67 -16.07 -3.84
CA LYS A 348 3.18 -16.49 -2.51
C LYS A 348 4.46 -17.32 -2.60
N GLN A 349 4.54 -18.23 -3.57
CA GLN A 349 5.74 -19.05 -3.78
C GLN A 349 6.94 -18.21 -4.20
N MET A 350 6.75 -17.22 -5.07
CA MET A 350 7.84 -16.34 -5.50
C MET A 350 8.38 -15.49 -4.34
N SER A 351 7.51 -14.88 -3.51
CA SER A 351 7.96 -14.14 -2.33
C SER A 351 8.74 -15.01 -1.35
N ARG A 352 8.27 -16.22 -1.08
CA ARG A 352 8.96 -17.19 -0.20
C ARG A 352 10.28 -17.66 -0.81
N TYR A 353 10.32 -17.87 -2.12
CA TYR A 353 11.52 -18.26 -2.83
C TYR A 353 12.60 -17.17 -2.73
N ALA A 354 12.23 -15.90 -2.86
CA ALA A 354 13.16 -14.77 -2.71
C ALA A 354 13.82 -14.72 -1.32
N MET A 355 13.05 -14.99 -0.26
CA MET A 355 13.58 -15.11 1.11
C MET A 355 14.54 -16.30 1.24
N LYS A 356 14.11 -17.48 0.76
CA LYS A 356 14.88 -18.72 0.86
C LYS A 356 16.25 -18.65 0.17
N ILE A 357 16.32 -18.11 -1.06
CA ILE A 357 17.60 -18.02 -1.80
C ILE A 357 18.56 -16.99 -1.23
N SER A 358 18.08 -16.17 -0.29
CA SER A 358 18.87 -15.12 0.37
C SER A 358 19.30 -15.54 1.78
N ASP A 359 19.17 -16.83 2.13
CA ASP A 359 19.40 -17.35 3.49
C ASP A 359 18.69 -16.51 4.57
N GLU A 360 17.43 -16.12 4.30
CA GLU A 360 16.59 -15.27 5.16
C GLU A 360 17.13 -13.84 5.42
N ALA A 361 18.21 -13.43 4.73
CA ALA A 361 18.66 -12.04 4.73
C ALA A 361 17.65 -11.16 3.96
N SER A 362 16.72 -10.56 4.70
CA SER A 362 15.55 -9.88 4.15
C SER A 362 15.87 -8.70 3.22
N ASP A 363 16.97 -8.00 3.44
CA ASP A 363 17.43 -6.91 2.57
C ASP A 363 17.98 -7.43 1.23
N VAL A 364 18.75 -8.52 1.25
CA VAL A 364 19.20 -9.22 0.04
C VAL A 364 18.00 -9.77 -0.74
N ALA A 365 17.02 -10.35 -0.05
CA ALA A 365 15.79 -10.85 -0.66
C ALA A 365 14.99 -9.74 -1.36
N LEU A 366 14.84 -8.58 -0.70
CA LEU A 366 14.14 -7.42 -1.27
C LEU A 366 14.84 -6.89 -2.51
N ILE A 367 16.18 -6.78 -2.48
CA ILE A 367 16.97 -6.37 -3.65
C ILE A 367 16.88 -7.42 -4.76
N GLY A 368 16.90 -8.71 -4.41
CA GLY A 368 16.71 -9.82 -5.33
C GLY A 368 15.37 -9.75 -6.06
N ALA A 369 14.28 -9.45 -5.35
CA ALA A 369 12.96 -9.28 -5.94
C ALA A 369 12.90 -8.10 -6.93
N ILE A 370 13.56 -6.98 -6.62
CA ILE A 370 13.67 -5.83 -7.54
C ILE A 370 14.45 -6.23 -8.80
N ARG A 371 15.59 -6.90 -8.65
CA ARG A 371 16.39 -7.39 -9.80
C ARG A 371 15.66 -8.42 -10.64
N PHE A 372 14.87 -9.28 -9.99
CA PHE A 372 14.01 -10.23 -10.69
C PHE A 372 12.98 -9.48 -11.55
N LEU A 373 12.31 -8.46 -11.00
CA LEU A 373 11.39 -7.61 -11.76
C LEU A 373 12.11 -6.92 -12.93
N GLU A 374 13.29 -6.35 -12.71
CA GLU A 374 14.12 -5.73 -13.76
C GLU A 374 14.41 -6.69 -14.91
N SER A 375 14.90 -7.89 -14.59
CA SER A 375 15.22 -8.92 -15.57
C SER A 375 13.99 -9.41 -16.32
N ASN A 376 12.92 -9.74 -15.59
CA ASN A 376 11.67 -10.25 -16.15
C ASN A 376 11.01 -9.24 -17.10
N LEU A 377 11.14 -7.95 -16.81
CA LEU A 377 10.57 -6.88 -17.61
C LEU A 377 11.55 -6.32 -18.64
N GLY A 378 12.81 -6.72 -18.67
CA GLY A 378 13.82 -6.13 -19.56
C GLY A 378 14.05 -4.63 -19.29
N LEU A 379 14.06 -4.23 -18.02
CA LEU A 379 14.31 -2.84 -17.62
C LEU A 379 15.82 -2.57 -17.64
N ASN A 380 16.24 -1.60 -18.45
CA ASN A 380 17.59 -1.07 -18.39
C ASN A 380 17.61 0.20 -17.52
N SER A 381 18.67 0.33 -16.74
CA SER A 381 18.98 1.50 -15.89
C SER A 381 19.19 2.76 -16.70
#